data_AF-A0A0M4PPA6-F1
#
_entry.id   AF-A0A0M4PPA6-F1
#
_cell.length_a   1.000
_cell.length_b   1.000
_cell.length_c   1.000
_cell.angle_alpha   90.00
_cell.angle_beta   90.00
_cell.angle_gamma   90.00
#
_symmetry.space_group_name_H-M   'P 1'
#
loop_
_entity.id
_entity.type
_entity.pdbx_description
1 polymer ?
#
loop_
_entity_poly.entity_id
_entity_poly.type
_entity_poly.pdbx_seq_one_letter_code
_entity_poly.pdbx_strand_id
1 'polypeptide(L)'
;MKVAGELLILTREHHSALSLANKCLNAVKANNEVEIQTLCAKISQNFKMDYSEHFDTEESTIFTFLSEKSDDLAQLCAQLTLEHQQLYKISSELANQPESLEKFGKLLKSHARLENRELFPNIDLLSAPQRRQILNSSAKHGSATIYE
;
A
#
# COMPACT_ATOMS: atom_id res chain seq x y z
N MET A 1 15.93 -8.24 -12.12
CA MET A 1 15.73 -9.03 -10.89
C MET A 1 14.38 -9.74 -11.00
N LYS A 2 14.31 -11.05 -10.75
CA LYS A 2 13.03 -11.78 -10.74
C LYS A 2 12.36 -11.52 -9.40
N VAL A 3 11.09 -11.09 -9.40
CA VAL A 3 10.31 -10.92 -8.16
C VAL A 3 10.21 -12.29 -7.48
N ALA A 4 10.50 -12.35 -6.17
CA ALA A 4 10.36 -13.57 -5.39
C ALA A 4 8.91 -14.08 -5.45
N GLY A 5 8.72 -15.39 -5.50
CA GLY A 5 7.39 -15.98 -5.75
C GLY A 5 6.37 -15.58 -4.69
N GLU A 6 6.82 -15.50 -3.45
CA GLU A 6 6.09 -15.07 -2.26
C GLU A 6 5.60 -13.61 -2.32
N LEU A 7 6.23 -12.74 -3.13
CA LEU A 7 5.87 -11.33 -3.25
C LEU A 7 4.97 -11.02 -4.44
N LEU A 8 4.63 -12.01 -5.28
CA LEU A 8 3.92 -11.78 -6.53
C LEU A 8 2.53 -11.16 -6.33
N ILE A 9 1.81 -11.54 -5.28
CA ILE A 9 0.48 -11.00 -4.98
C ILE A 9 0.61 -9.55 -4.50
N LEU A 10 1.44 -9.28 -3.49
CA LEU A 10 1.67 -7.93 -2.97
C LEU A 10 2.19 -6.98 -4.07
N THR A 11 3.09 -7.46 -4.94
CA THR A 11 3.59 -6.66 -6.08
C THR A 11 2.48 -6.30 -7.07
N ARG A 12 1.50 -7.18 -7.29
CA ARG A 12 0.33 -6.89 -8.13
C ARG A 12 -0.59 -5.87 -7.46
N GLU A 13 -0.80 -5.98 -6.16
CA GLU A 13 -1.58 -5.01 -5.38
C GLU A 13 -0.91 -3.63 -5.40
N HIS A 14 0.42 -3.56 -5.32
CA HIS A 14 1.17 -2.32 -5.55
C HIS A 14 0.96 -1.73 -6.94
N HIS A 15 0.74 -2.54 -7.98
CA HIS A 15 0.41 -2.01 -9.29
C HIS A 15 -0.94 -1.29 -9.27
N SER A 16 -1.95 -1.87 -8.61
CA SER A 16 -3.26 -1.25 -8.40
C SER A 16 -3.15 0.03 -7.56
N ALA A 17 -2.36 0.01 -6.48
CA ALA A 17 -2.10 1.19 -5.64
C ALA A 17 -1.47 2.33 -6.45
N LEU A 18 -0.47 2.03 -7.26
CA LEU A 18 0.19 3.01 -8.13
C LEU A 18 -0.75 3.55 -9.20
N SER A 19 -1.64 2.73 -9.75
CA SER A 19 -2.67 3.14 -10.70
C SER A 19 -3.64 4.14 -10.05
N LEU A 20 -4.21 3.79 -8.88
CA LEU A 20 -5.08 4.66 -8.10
C LEU A 20 -4.40 5.98 -7.74
N ALA A 21 -3.16 5.92 -7.25
CA ALA A 21 -2.39 7.10 -6.91
C ALA A 21 -2.19 8.03 -8.12
N ASN A 22 -1.87 7.48 -9.30
CA ASN A 22 -1.74 8.29 -10.51
C ASN A 22 -3.09 8.90 -10.95
N LYS A 23 -4.20 8.17 -10.81
CA LYS A 23 -5.54 8.74 -11.08
C LYS A 23 -5.82 9.95 -10.18
N CYS A 24 -5.56 9.84 -8.87
CA CYS A 24 -5.71 10.94 -7.92
C CYS A 24 -4.89 12.18 -8.34
N LEU A 25 -3.60 11.98 -8.65
CA LEU A 25 -2.70 13.06 -9.03
C LEU A 25 -3.08 13.71 -10.37
N ASN A 26 -3.54 12.91 -11.34
CA ASN A 26 -3.96 13.40 -12.65
C ASN A 26 -5.25 14.21 -12.56
N ALA A 27 -6.23 13.76 -11.78
CA ALA A 27 -7.49 14.48 -11.56
C ALA A 27 -7.23 15.86 -10.94
N VAL A 28 -6.38 15.93 -9.91
CA VAL A 28 -5.95 17.19 -9.29
C VAL A 28 -5.20 18.08 -10.27
N LYS A 29 -4.22 17.53 -11.00
CA LYS A 29 -3.43 18.30 -11.98
C LYS A 29 -4.30 18.88 -13.10
N ALA A 30 -5.35 18.16 -13.52
CA ALA A 30 -6.29 18.61 -14.53
C ALA A 30 -7.35 19.58 -14.00
N ASN A 31 -7.40 19.82 -12.68
CA ASN A 31 -8.51 20.52 -12.01
C ASN A 31 -9.88 19.93 -12.37
N ASN A 32 -9.96 18.60 -12.52
CA ASN A 32 -11.19 17.91 -12.89
C ASN A 32 -12.06 17.67 -11.64
N GLU A 33 -12.87 18.66 -11.26
CA GLU A 33 -13.68 18.61 -10.02
C GLU A 33 -14.60 17.40 -9.94
N VAL A 34 -15.22 16.99 -11.05
CA VAL A 34 -16.13 15.82 -11.09
C VAL A 34 -15.37 14.53 -10.78
N GLU A 35 -14.18 14.36 -11.36
CA GLU A 35 -13.34 13.19 -11.11
C GLU A 35 -12.76 13.19 -9.70
N ILE A 36 -12.34 14.36 -9.18
CA ILE A 36 -11.88 14.52 -7.80
C ILE A 36 -12.96 14.04 -6.82
N GLN A 37 -14.20 14.54 -6.96
CA GLN A 37 -15.30 14.15 -6.08
C GLN A 37 -15.63 12.65 -6.19
N THR A 38 -15.61 12.11 -7.41
CA THR A 38 -15.86 10.68 -7.66
C THR A 38 -14.79 9.81 -6.99
N LEU A 39 -13.51 10.17 -7.12
CA LEU A 39 -12.41 9.46 -6.49
C LEU A 39 -12.48 9.56 -4.96
N CYS A 40 -12.72 10.75 -4.41
CA CYS A 40 -12.87 10.93 -2.97
C CYS A 40 -13.96 10.04 -2.37
N ALA A 41 -15.13 9.98 -3.00
CA ALA A 41 -16.23 9.12 -2.57
C ALA A 41 -15.86 7.63 -2.63
N LYS A 42 -15.30 7.17 -3.75
CA LYS A 42 -14.87 5.76 -3.92
C LYS A 42 -13.77 5.37 -2.93
N ILE A 43 -12.78 6.23 -2.72
CA ILE A 43 -11.66 5.96 -1.80
C ILE A 43 -12.17 5.91 -0.36
N SER A 44 -12.98 6.91 0.05
CA SER A 44 -13.54 6.96 1.40
C SER A 44 -14.42 5.74 1.72
N GLN A 45 -15.15 5.21 0.73
CA GLN A 45 -16.00 4.05 0.92
C GLN A 45 -15.23 2.73 0.97
N ASN A 46 -14.21 2.55 0.12
CA ASN A 46 -13.68 1.21 -0.16
C ASN A 46 -12.22 1.00 0.30
N PHE A 47 -11.43 2.06 0.49
CA PHE A 47 -9.97 1.91 0.64
C PHE A 47 -9.57 1.02 1.81
N LYS A 48 -10.26 1.14 2.95
CA LYS A 48 -9.99 0.28 4.11
C LYS A 48 -10.28 -1.18 3.81
N MET A 49 -11.38 -1.47 3.13
CA MET A 49 -11.73 -2.84 2.73
C MET A 49 -10.69 -3.39 1.76
N ASP A 50 -10.35 -2.60 0.75
CA ASP A 50 -9.47 -3.01 -0.37
C ASP A 50 -8.01 -3.25 0.06
N TYR A 51 -7.51 -2.54 1.07
CA TYR A 51 -6.10 -2.61 1.49
C TYR A 51 -5.87 -3.19 2.89
N SER A 52 -6.91 -3.56 3.64
CA SER A 52 -6.74 -4.16 4.98
C SER A 52 -5.97 -5.46 4.98
N GLU A 53 -6.32 -6.41 4.11
CA GLU A 53 -5.62 -7.69 4.02
C GLU A 53 -4.16 -7.51 3.56
N HIS A 54 -3.93 -6.55 2.66
CA HIS A 54 -2.61 -6.16 2.17
C HIS A 54 -1.69 -5.67 3.31
N PHE A 55 -2.11 -4.62 4.01
CA PHE A 55 -1.33 -4.06 5.12
C PHE A 55 -1.18 -5.06 6.28
N ASP A 56 -2.21 -5.84 6.61
CA ASP A 56 -2.12 -6.89 7.64
C ASP A 56 -1.07 -7.93 7.27
N THR A 57 -1.00 -8.35 6.00
CA THR A 57 0.02 -9.30 5.54
C THR A 57 1.41 -8.70 5.68
N GLU A 58 1.63 -7.46 5.25
CA GLU A 58 2.92 -6.79 5.34
C GLU A 58 3.37 -6.64 6.80
N GLU A 59 2.50 -6.13 7.68
CA GLU A 59 2.82 -5.92 9.08
C GLU A 59 3.09 -7.24 9.81
N SER A 60 2.21 -8.23 9.66
CA SER A 60 2.27 -9.48 10.42
C SER A 60 3.29 -10.49 9.91
N THR A 61 3.67 -10.43 8.63
CA THR A 61 4.55 -11.44 8.02
C THR A 61 5.85 -10.90 7.45
N ILE A 62 5.98 -9.59 7.23
CA ILE A 62 7.20 -8.98 6.71
C ILE A 62 7.82 -8.07 7.78
N PHE A 63 7.09 -7.05 8.23
CA PHE A 63 7.64 -6.01 9.11
C PHE A 63 8.02 -6.61 10.47
N THR A 64 7.18 -7.50 10.99
CA THR A 64 7.44 -8.25 12.23
C THR A 64 8.81 -8.94 12.22
N PHE A 65 9.26 -9.50 11.09
CA PHE A 65 10.54 -10.22 11.05
C PHE A 65 11.71 -9.40 10.51
N LEU A 66 11.46 -8.45 9.60
CA LEU A 66 12.52 -7.61 9.04
C LEU A 66 13.00 -6.55 10.04
N SER A 67 12.11 -6.05 10.89
CA SER A 67 12.49 -5.09 11.95
C SER A 67 13.52 -5.66 12.94
N GLU A 68 13.62 -6.98 13.07
CA GLU A 68 14.62 -7.63 13.93
C GLU A 68 15.99 -7.82 13.26
N LYS A 69 16.14 -7.48 11.98
CA LYS A 69 17.37 -7.76 11.21
C LYS A 69 18.41 -6.65 11.31
N SER A 70 17.99 -5.40 11.48
CA SER A 70 18.86 -4.23 11.71
C SER A 70 18.06 -3.03 12.20
N ASP A 71 18.73 -2.05 12.81
CA ASP A 71 18.10 -0.80 13.22
C ASP A 71 17.50 -0.02 12.04
N ASP A 72 18.17 -0.02 10.87
CA ASP A 72 17.66 0.62 9.66
C ASP A 72 16.35 -0.02 9.17
N LEU A 73 16.26 -1.35 9.21
CA LEU A 73 15.03 -2.06 8.84
C LEU A 73 13.93 -1.87 9.88
N ALA A 74 14.27 -1.78 11.16
CA ALA A 74 13.31 -1.43 12.21
C ALA A 74 12.70 -0.04 11.98
N GLN A 75 13.52 0.95 11.64
CA GLN A 75 13.08 2.30 11.32
C GLN A 75 12.20 2.34 10.05
N LEU A 76 12.61 1.62 8.99
CA LEU A 76 11.83 1.52 7.76
C LEU A 76 10.46 0.89 8.01
N CYS A 77 10.39 -0.21 8.75
CA CYS A 77 9.13 -0.87 9.10
C CYS A 77 8.22 0.07 9.92
N ALA A 78 8.79 0.78 10.91
CA ALA A 78 8.03 1.74 11.71
C ALA A 78 7.49 2.91 10.87
N GLN A 79 8.27 3.40 9.91
CA GLN A 79 7.81 4.41 8.96
C GLN A 79 6.61 3.89 8.14
N LEU A 80 6.73 2.70 7.54
CA LEU A 80 5.69 2.13 6.69
C LEU A 80 4.38 1.88 7.47
N THR A 81 4.45 1.37 8.70
CA THR A 81 3.28 1.24 9.58
C THR A 81 2.62 2.59 9.87
N LEU A 82 3.40 3.65 10.09
CA LEU A 82 2.84 5.00 10.27
C LEU A 82 2.20 5.52 8.97
N GLU A 83 2.77 5.21 7.81
CA GLU A 83 2.21 5.56 6.51
C GLU A 83 0.88 4.81 6.25
N HIS A 84 0.74 3.54 6.63
CA HIS A 84 -0.55 2.81 6.59
C HIS A 84 -1.64 3.53 7.39
N GLN A 85 -1.31 3.93 8.63
CA GLN A 85 -2.24 4.67 9.49
C GLN A 85 -2.64 6.01 8.87
N GLN A 86 -1.69 6.72 8.26
CA GLN A 86 -1.95 7.98 7.56
C GLN A 86 -2.83 7.79 6.32
N LEU A 87 -2.58 6.74 5.52
CA LEU A 87 -3.40 6.40 4.37
C LEU A 87 -4.85 6.10 4.78
N TYR A 88 -5.04 5.30 5.84
CA TYR A 88 -6.38 5.08 6.39
C TYR A 88 -7.04 6.37 6.87
N LYS A 89 -6.33 7.18 7.64
CA LYS A 89 -6.88 8.44 8.13
C LYS A 89 -7.33 9.33 6.99
N ILE A 90 -6.43 9.63 6.04
CA ILE A 90 -6.73 10.52 4.91
C ILE A 90 -7.88 9.94 4.10
N SER A 91 -7.83 8.64 3.75
CA SER A 91 -8.87 7.99 2.95
C SER A 91 -10.27 8.15 3.58
N SER A 92 -10.39 7.95 4.90
CA SER A 92 -11.68 8.04 5.61
C SER A 92 -12.25 9.46 5.63
N GLU A 93 -11.41 10.47 5.47
CA GLU A 93 -11.79 11.88 5.53
C GLU A 93 -12.04 12.49 4.14
N LEU A 94 -11.60 11.85 3.04
CA LEU A 94 -11.59 12.40 1.68
C LEU A 94 -12.97 12.85 1.17
N ALA A 95 -14.05 12.18 1.55
CA ALA A 95 -15.40 12.59 1.15
C ALA A 95 -15.76 14.00 1.64
N ASN A 96 -15.19 14.43 2.77
CA ASN A 96 -15.42 15.75 3.36
C ASN A 96 -14.24 16.72 3.16
N GLN A 97 -13.06 16.20 2.79
CA GLN A 97 -11.83 16.96 2.59
C GLN A 97 -11.20 16.64 1.22
N PRO A 98 -11.86 16.98 0.09
CA PRO A 98 -11.36 16.65 -1.24
C PRO A 98 -10.01 17.30 -1.58
N GLU A 99 -9.64 18.39 -0.92
CA GLU A 99 -8.32 19.02 -1.01
C GLU A 99 -7.18 18.08 -0.58
N SER A 100 -7.47 17.06 0.22
CA SER A 100 -6.49 16.05 0.64
C SER A 100 -6.23 14.96 -0.40
N LEU A 101 -6.94 14.94 -1.54
CA LEU A 101 -6.79 13.90 -2.57
C LEU A 101 -5.37 13.85 -3.15
N GLU A 102 -4.74 15.02 -3.35
CA GLU A 102 -3.36 15.08 -3.84
C GLU A 102 -2.38 14.47 -2.82
N LYS A 103 -2.58 14.78 -1.53
CA LYS A 103 -1.77 14.26 -0.43
C LYS A 103 -1.89 12.74 -0.34
N PHE A 104 -3.12 12.21 -0.42
CA PHE A 104 -3.38 10.78 -0.47
C PHE A 104 -2.63 10.11 -1.63
N GLY A 105 -2.80 10.64 -2.85
CA GLY A 105 -2.14 10.09 -4.05
C GLY A 105 -0.61 10.14 -3.97
N LYS A 106 -0.03 11.22 -3.42
CA LYS A 106 1.42 11.32 -3.19
C LYS A 106 1.90 10.24 -2.20
N LEU A 107 1.23 10.12 -1.06
CA LEU A 107 1.59 9.16 -0.01
C LEU A 107 1.48 7.71 -0.51
N LEU A 108 0.36 7.33 -1.13
CA LEU A 108 0.15 5.96 -1.63
C LEU A 108 1.21 5.59 -2.67
N LYS A 109 1.61 6.54 -3.52
CA LYS A 109 2.63 6.33 -4.55
C LYS A 109 4.04 6.21 -3.97
N SER A 110 4.40 7.04 -2.99
CA SER A 110 5.71 6.95 -2.35
C SER A 110 5.83 5.67 -1.54
N HIS A 111 4.79 5.33 -0.80
CA HIS A 111 4.68 4.14 0.04
C HIS A 111 4.92 2.85 -0.76
N ALA A 112 4.07 2.55 -1.75
CA ALA A 112 4.21 1.34 -2.57
C ALA A 112 5.56 1.27 -3.32
N ARG A 113 6.18 2.43 -3.63
CA ARG A 113 7.53 2.46 -4.24
C ARG A 113 8.62 2.19 -3.24
N LEU A 114 8.50 2.72 -2.03
CA LEU A 114 9.45 2.53 -0.95
C LEU A 114 9.53 1.06 -0.59
N GLU A 115 8.40 0.38 -0.45
CA GLU A 115 8.36 -1.05 -0.16
C GLU A 115 8.99 -1.88 -1.26
N ASN A 116 8.59 -1.65 -2.51
CA ASN A 116 9.15 -2.37 -3.65
C ASN A 116 10.68 -2.17 -3.82
N ARG A 117 11.21 -1.01 -3.43
CA ARG A 117 12.62 -0.64 -3.66
C ARG A 117 13.53 -0.92 -2.48
N GLU A 118 13.05 -0.69 -1.28
CA GLU A 118 13.88 -0.70 -0.07
C GLU A 118 13.49 -1.83 0.87
N LEU A 119 12.21 -2.23 0.94
CA LEU A 119 11.79 -3.31 1.84
C LEU A 119 11.90 -4.70 1.19
N PHE A 120 11.25 -4.88 0.04
CA PHE A 120 11.12 -6.18 -0.63
C PHE A 120 12.46 -6.82 -1.04
N PRO A 121 13.53 -6.08 -1.40
CA PRO A 121 14.83 -6.70 -1.63
C PRO A 121 15.43 -7.38 -0.40
N ASN A 122 15.00 -7.00 0.82
CA ASN A 122 15.46 -7.60 2.07
C ASN A 122 14.73 -8.90 2.43
N ILE A 123 13.79 -9.36 1.60
CA ILE A 123 13.05 -10.62 1.79
C ILE A 123 13.97 -11.83 1.97
N ASP A 124 15.15 -11.82 1.35
CA ASP A 124 16.12 -12.92 1.40
C ASP A 124 16.74 -13.10 2.80
N LEU A 125 16.63 -12.09 3.68
CA LEU A 125 17.02 -12.19 5.10
C LEU A 125 16.06 -13.04 5.93
N LEU A 126 14.87 -13.35 5.38
CA LEU A 126 13.89 -14.19 6.05
C LEU A 126 14.13 -15.67 5.77
N SER A 127 13.88 -16.50 6.78
CA SER A 127 13.94 -17.95 6.66
C SER A 127 12.83 -18.49 5.76
N ALA A 128 13.01 -19.69 5.19
CA ALA A 128 12.00 -20.31 4.33
C ALA A 128 10.61 -20.46 4.99
N PRO A 129 10.48 -20.80 6.29
CA PRO A 129 9.18 -20.78 6.97
C PRO A 129 8.53 -19.39 7.03
N GLN A 130 9.31 -18.33 7.30
CA GLN A 130 8.80 -16.95 7.33
C GLN A 130 8.32 -16.50 5.95
N ARG A 131 9.10 -16.78 4.89
CA ARG A 131 8.69 -16.44 3.51
C ARG A 131 7.44 -17.19 3.06
N ARG A 132 7.23 -18.42 3.57
CA ARG A 132 5.99 -19.17 3.33
C ARG A 132 4.78 -18.53 4.02
N GLN A 133 4.95 -17.86 5.16
CA GLN A 133 3.84 -17.15 5.82
C GLN A 133 3.31 -16.01 4.95
N ILE A 134 4.19 -15.27 4.28
CA ILE A 134 3.81 -14.20 3.33
C ILE A 134 2.94 -14.76 2.21
N LEU A 135 3.39 -15.87 1.59
CA LEU A 135 2.61 -16.54 0.54
C LEU A 135 1.25 -17.02 1.04
N ASN A 136 1.20 -17.62 2.24
CA ASN A 136 -0.04 -18.15 2.80
C ASN A 136 -1.04 -17.06 3.22
N SER A 137 -0.53 -15.90 3.67
CA SER A 137 -1.35 -14.75 4.03
C SER A 137 -1.91 -14.10 2.77
N SER A 138 -1.02 -13.75 1.82
CA SER A 138 -1.40 -13.08 0.58
C SER A 138 -2.28 -13.92 -0.35
N ALA A 139 -2.21 -15.24 -0.31
CA ALA A 139 -3.07 -16.12 -1.11
C ALA A 139 -4.58 -15.98 -0.81
N LYS A 140 -4.95 -15.32 0.29
CA LYS A 140 -6.35 -15.11 0.68
C LYS A 140 -6.92 -13.78 0.17
N HIS A 141 -6.08 -12.91 -0.36
CA HIS A 141 -6.47 -11.54 -0.69
C HIS A 141 -7.53 -11.50 -1.80
N GLY A 142 -8.53 -10.65 -1.60
CA GLY A 142 -9.46 -10.24 -2.65
C GLY A 142 -8.80 -9.31 -3.68
N SER A 143 -9.32 -9.29 -4.92
CA SER A 143 -8.83 -8.37 -5.95
C SER A 143 -9.45 -6.97 -5.78
N ALA A 144 -8.63 -5.95 -5.54
CA ALA A 144 -9.06 -4.54 -5.53
C ALA A 144 -9.26 -4.01 -6.97
N THR A 145 -10.46 -4.16 -7.53
CA THR A 145 -10.83 -3.69 -8.89
C THR A 145 -11.78 -2.48 -8.91
N ILE A 146 -12.12 -1.91 -7.76
CA ILE A 146 -13.21 -0.92 -7.62
C ILE A 146 -12.86 0.47 -8.19
N TYR A 147 -11.56 0.72 -8.40
CA TYR A 147 -11.05 2.00 -8.87
C TYR A 147 -10.83 2.08 -10.39
N GLU A 148 -11.15 1.04 -11.16
CA GLU A 148 -11.16 1.08 -12.63
C GLU A 148 -12.22 2.06 -13.15
#